data_AF-A0AAE0EE31-F1
#
_entry.id   AF-A0AAE0EE31-F1
#
_cell.length_a   1.000
_cell.length_b   1.000
_cell.length_c   1.000
_cell.angle_alpha   90.00
_cell.angle_beta   90.00
_cell.angle_gamma   90.00
#
_symmetry.space_group_name_H-M   'P 1'
#
loop_
_entity.id
_entity.type
_entity.pdbx_description
1 polymer ?
#
loop_
_entity_poly.entity_id
_entity_poly.type
_entity_poly.pdbx_seq_one_letter_code
_entity_poly.pdbx_strand_id
1 'polypeptide(L)'
;MGTFGCCWKIFGVALAAIFLFFHDLCASEKAPNYTFMQNATAAPPISYYDYIIVGGGTAGCPLAATLSQNSSVLLLERGGSPYGNPNITNLSSFGAAISDLSPTSPSQRFISQDGVINARGRVLGGGSCLNAGFYTRAAPDYVRNVGWDGKLVNESYEWAEKLVAFEPPMREWQTAVRDGLVEAGVLPNNGFTYDHLYGTKVGGTIFDKEGQRHTAADLLEYANPSGLTLFLHASVHKVLFRIKGKPRPVAHGVIFRDATGAKHKAYLKNGPKNEIIISAGALGSPQLLMLSGVGPADHLKAHNITLVLDQPLVGQGMSDNPMNAIFIPSPVPVEVSLIQVVGITHFGSYIEAASGENFAGGSPTTRDYGMFSPKIGQLSNVPPKQRTPEAITKAVEYMKALDDAAFRGGFILEKIMGPISRGHLELQTRNPKDNPSVTFNYFKEAEDLQRCVQGIETIEKIIESKSFSKFRYDFMSLPMLLNMTASAPVNLLPRHSNVSTSLEQFCKDTVMTIWHYHGGCQVGRVVDRDYKVLGVDALRVIDGSTFNYSPGTNPQATVMMLGRYMGVKILSERLASDIVSKV
;
A
#
# COMPACT_ATOMS: atom_id res chain seq x y z
N MET A 1 -19.54 -22.68 -55.27
CA MET A 1 -18.73 -23.08 -54.09
C MET A 1 -17.33 -22.53 -54.26
N GLY A 2 -16.83 -21.79 -53.27
CA GLY A 2 -15.42 -21.42 -53.17
C GLY A 2 -15.11 -19.93 -53.38
N THR A 3 -15.08 -19.17 -52.28
CA THR A 3 -14.15 -18.03 -51.99
C THR A 3 -14.56 -17.37 -50.66
N PHE A 4 -14.34 -18.05 -49.52
CA PHE A 4 -14.49 -17.47 -48.17
C PHE A 4 -13.32 -17.83 -47.23
N GLY A 5 -12.17 -18.24 -47.78
CA GLY A 5 -11.08 -18.83 -47.00
C GLY A 5 -9.84 -17.96 -46.76
N CYS A 6 -9.75 -16.74 -47.29
CA CYS A 6 -8.49 -15.98 -47.29
C CYS A 6 -8.38 -14.87 -46.21
N CYS A 7 -9.49 -14.37 -45.67
CA CYS A 7 -9.45 -13.23 -44.74
C CYS A 7 -9.09 -13.58 -43.28
N TRP A 8 -9.19 -14.85 -42.88
CA TRP A 8 -8.91 -15.24 -41.48
C TRP A 8 -7.44 -15.58 -41.20
N LYS A 9 -6.63 -15.88 -42.24
CA LYS A 9 -5.20 -16.15 -42.05
C LYS A 9 -4.36 -14.89 -41.86
N ILE A 10 -4.84 -13.72 -42.31
CA ILE A 10 -4.14 -12.44 -42.14
C ILE A 10 -4.35 -11.87 -40.72
N PHE A 11 -5.51 -12.13 -40.10
CA PHE A 11 -5.81 -11.71 -38.73
C PHE A 11 -5.00 -12.47 -37.67
N GLY A 12 -4.72 -13.77 -37.88
CA GLY A 12 -3.94 -14.57 -36.93
C GLY A 12 -2.44 -14.26 -36.95
N VAL A 13 -1.89 -13.88 -38.10
CA VAL A 13 -0.45 -13.60 -38.26
C VAL A 13 -0.07 -12.21 -37.74
N ALA A 14 -0.97 -11.22 -37.80
CA ALA A 14 -0.75 -9.90 -37.21
C ALA A 14 -0.70 -9.96 -35.67
N LEU A 15 -1.51 -10.81 -35.02
CA LEU A 15 -1.44 -11.02 -33.58
C LEU A 15 -0.17 -11.75 -33.16
N ALA A 16 0.24 -12.81 -33.89
CA ALA A 16 1.45 -13.56 -33.55
C ALA A 16 2.75 -12.77 -33.78
N ALA A 17 2.80 -11.88 -34.78
CA ALA A 17 3.97 -11.02 -35.03
C ALA A 17 4.09 -9.88 -34.00
N ILE A 18 2.99 -9.46 -33.36
CA ILE A 18 3.00 -8.46 -32.27
C ILE A 18 3.52 -9.07 -30.97
N PHE A 19 3.35 -10.38 -30.74
CA PHE A 19 3.83 -11.04 -29.52
C PHE A 19 5.35 -11.33 -29.51
N LEU A 20 6.03 -11.32 -30.66
CA LEU A 20 7.46 -11.63 -30.76
C LEU A 20 8.38 -10.40 -30.90
N PHE A 21 7.83 -9.19 -31.02
CA PHE A 21 8.62 -7.94 -31.12
C PHE A 21 8.76 -7.15 -29.81
N PHE A 22 8.23 -7.65 -28.68
CA PHE A 22 8.40 -7.04 -27.35
C PHE A 22 9.41 -7.77 -26.47
N HIS A 23 10.19 -8.70 -27.02
CA HIS A 23 11.35 -9.26 -26.38
C HIS A 23 12.61 -8.68 -27.01
N ASP A 24 13.42 -8.02 -26.17
CA ASP A 24 14.82 -7.67 -26.40
C ASP A 24 15.15 -6.58 -27.42
N LEU A 25 14.89 -5.30 -27.10
CA LEU A 25 15.74 -4.13 -27.45
C LEU A 25 15.13 -2.80 -26.95
N CYS A 26 14.91 -2.66 -25.64
CA CYS A 26 14.80 -1.33 -25.03
C CYS A 26 16.04 -1.11 -24.16
N ALA A 27 16.69 0.05 -24.31
CA ALA A 27 17.75 0.48 -23.41
C ALA A 27 17.15 0.63 -22.00
N SER A 28 17.27 -0.45 -21.22
CA SER A 28 16.77 -0.57 -19.86
C SER A 28 17.74 0.15 -18.94
N GLU A 29 17.44 1.40 -18.60
CA GLU A 29 18.16 2.09 -17.54
C GLU A 29 17.88 1.36 -16.22
N LYS A 30 18.90 1.13 -15.41
CA LYS A 30 18.75 0.42 -14.14
C LYS A 30 18.68 1.41 -12.99
N ALA A 31 17.89 1.06 -11.98
CA ALA A 31 17.97 1.73 -10.69
C ALA A 31 19.44 1.76 -10.20
N PRO A 32 19.93 2.89 -9.64
CA PRO A 32 19.20 4.12 -9.33
C PRO A 32 19.26 5.20 -10.44
N ASN A 33 19.86 4.91 -11.59
CA ASN A 33 20.29 5.91 -12.58
C ASN A 33 19.30 6.02 -13.74
N TYR A 34 18.17 6.67 -13.50
CA TYR A 34 17.19 7.00 -14.54
C TYR A 34 17.40 8.41 -15.08
N THR A 35 17.69 8.57 -16.38
CA THR A 35 17.91 9.87 -17.03
C THR A 35 16.64 10.72 -17.11
N PHE A 36 15.48 10.07 -17.12
CA PHE A 36 14.16 10.70 -17.09
C PHE A 36 13.71 11.16 -15.70
N MET A 37 14.46 10.83 -14.63
CA MET A 37 14.13 11.18 -13.25
C MET A 37 14.84 12.47 -12.83
N GLN A 38 14.07 13.50 -12.50
CA GLN A 38 14.58 14.83 -12.14
C GLN A 38 13.81 15.41 -10.96
N ASN A 39 14.39 16.41 -10.28
CA ASN A 39 13.63 17.21 -9.32
C ASN A 39 12.68 18.16 -10.07
N ALA A 40 11.50 18.42 -9.50
CA ALA A 40 10.51 19.34 -10.07
C ALA A 40 11.01 20.77 -10.28
N THR A 41 12.10 21.17 -9.62
CA THR A 41 12.76 22.46 -9.84
C THR A 41 13.34 22.60 -11.26
N ALA A 42 13.60 21.48 -11.94
CA ALA A 42 14.00 21.45 -13.35
C ALA A 42 12.80 21.46 -14.31
N ALA A 43 11.57 21.37 -13.80
CA ALA A 43 10.39 21.33 -14.65
C ALA A 43 10.16 22.68 -15.33
N PRO A 44 9.78 22.71 -16.61
CA PRO A 44 9.38 23.95 -17.26
C PRO A 44 8.10 24.53 -16.61
N PRO A 45 7.85 25.84 -16.72
CA PRO A 45 6.60 26.44 -16.22
C PRO A 45 5.35 25.83 -16.86
N ILE A 46 5.45 25.41 -18.13
CA ILE A 46 4.38 24.80 -18.92
C ILE A 46 4.95 23.60 -19.69
N SER A 47 4.23 22.47 -19.71
CA SER A 47 4.59 21.27 -20.48
C SER A 47 3.35 20.51 -21.00
N TYR A 48 3.56 19.60 -21.96
CA TYR A 48 2.49 18.86 -22.64
C TYR A 48 2.84 17.38 -22.84
N TYR A 49 1.91 16.48 -22.49
CA TYR A 49 2.09 15.03 -22.55
C TYR A 49 0.83 14.32 -23.04
N ASP A 50 0.96 13.08 -23.50
CA ASP A 50 -0.20 12.25 -23.84
C ASP A 50 -0.91 11.74 -22.58
N TYR A 51 -0.11 11.42 -21.55
CA TYR A 51 -0.59 11.01 -20.24
C TYR A 51 0.10 11.79 -19.13
N ILE A 52 -0.66 12.17 -18.12
CA ILE A 52 -0.14 12.73 -16.87
C ILE A 52 -0.57 11.82 -15.73
N ILE A 53 0.40 11.21 -15.06
CA ILE A 53 0.19 10.34 -13.90
C ILE A 53 0.54 11.11 -12.63
N VAL A 54 -0.41 11.19 -11.71
CA VAL A 54 -0.25 11.87 -10.42
C VAL A 54 -0.05 10.85 -9.32
N GLY A 55 1.19 10.73 -8.83
CA GLY A 55 1.61 9.77 -7.81
C GLY A 55 2.51 8.69 -8.40
N GLY A 56 3.81 8.74 -8.06
CA GLY A 56 4.80 7.71 -8.39
C GLY A 56 4.78 6.57 -7.38
N GLY A 57 3.60 6.06 -7.07
CA GLY A 57 3.40 5.01 -6.06
C GLY A 57 3.42 3.60 -6.61
N THR A 58 2.91 2.67 -5.80
CA THR A 58 2.86 1.23 -6.10
C THR A 58 2.16 0.89 -7.43
N ALA A 59 1.08 1.61 -7.79
CA ALA A 59 0.41 1.47 -9.09
C ALA A 59 0.97 2.43 -10.15
N GLY A 60 1.41 3.63 -9.73
CA GLY A 60 1.81 4.69 -10.65
C GLY A 60 3.10 4.38 -11.41
N CYS A 61 4.09 3.77 -10.77
CA CYS A 61 5.35 3.39 -11.43
C CYS A 61 5.16 2.36 -12.56
N PRO A 62 4.55 1.17 -12.33
CA PRO A 62 4.34 0.20 -13.40
C PRO A 62 3.39 0.69 -14.49
N LEU A 63 2.42 1.55 -14.14
CA LEU A 63 1.57 2.23 -15.12
C LEU A 63 2.39 3.17 -16.02
N ALA A 64 3.25 4.00 -15.44
CA ALA A 64 4.11 4.93 -16.18
C ALA A 64 5.09 4.21 -17.10
N ALA A 65 5.76 3.15 -16.60
CA ALA A 65 6.66 2.32 -17.38
C ALA A 65 5.95 1.65 -18.56
N THR A 66 4.70 1.22 -18.36
CA THR A 66 3.91 0.58 -19.41
C THR A 66 3.46 1.60 -20.46
N LEU A 67 2.91 2.74 -20.06
CA LEU A 67 2.40 3.76 -21.00
C LEU A 67 3.52 4.46 -21.78
N SER A 68 4.73 4.57 -21.23
CA SER A 68 5.85 5.26 -21.88
C SER A 68 6.37 4.56 -23.14
N GLN A 69 6.02 3.28 -23.34
CA GLN A 69 6.46 2.52 -24.52
C GLN A 69 6.04 3.18 -25.84
N ASN A 70 4.81 3.70 -25.91
CA ASN A 70 4.21 4.24 -27.13
C ASN A 70 3.63 5.66 -26.95
N SER A 71 3.93 6.34 -25.85
CA SER A 71 3.34 7.64 -25.54
C SER A 71 4.27 8.49 -24.69
N SER A 72 4.11 9.81 -24.78
CA SER A 72 4.80 10.73 -23.88
C SER A 72 4.07 10.81 -22.54
N VAL A 73 4.76 10.42 -21.46
CA VAL A 73 4.19 10.30 -20.12
C VAL A 73 4.91 11.22 -19.15
N LEU A 74 4.14 11.96 -18.36
CA LEU A 74 4.63 12.68 -17.20
C LEU A 74 4.23 11.95 -15.92
N LEU A 75 5.20 11.61 -15.08
CA LEU A 75 4.98 11.08 -13.74
C LEU A 75 5.35 12.15 -12.69
N LEU A 76 4.40 12.50 -11.82
CA LEU A 76 4.61 13.50 -10.76
C LEU A 76 4.57 12.82 -9.38
N GLU A 77 5.67 12.88 -8.64
CA GLU A 77 5.77 12.34 -7.28
C GLU A 77 6.09 13.46 -6.28
N ARG A 78 5.33 13.53 -5.18
CA ARG A 78 5.49 14.58 -4.17
C ARG A 78 6.70 14.36 -3.25
N GLY A 79 7.15 13.11 -3.11
CA GLY A 79 8.33 12.70 -2.35
C GLY A 79 9.62 12.73 -3.15
N GLY A 80 10.71 12.34 -2.48
CA GLY A 80 12.04 12.19 -3.09
C GLY A 80 12.26 10.81 -3.70
N SER A 81 13.52 10.53 -4.04
CA SER A 81 13.99 9.22 -4.52
C SER A 81 14.10 8.22 -3.36
N PRO A 82 13.76 6.93 -3.57
CA PRO A 82 14.03 5.87 -2.58
C PRO A 82 15.53 5.50 -2.55
N TYR A 83 16.26 5.79 -3.63
CA TYR A 83 17.63 5.34 -3.81
C TYR A 83 18.63 6.12 -2.95
N GLY A 84 19.62 5.39 -2.42
CA GLY A 84 20.65 5.97 -1.55
C GLY A 84 20.20 6.24 -0.11
N ASN A 85 18.95 5.92 0.25
CA ASN A 85 18.46 6.02 1.61
C ASN A 85 18.43 4.62 2.29
N PRO A 86 19.40 4.29 3.17
CA PRO A 86 19.47 2.97 3.81
C PRO A 86 18.26 2.67 4.70
N ASN A 87 17.56 3.69 5.20
CA ASN A 87 16.33 3.49 5.96
C ASN A 87 15.23 2.86 5.11
N ILE A 88 15.22 3.14 3.80
CA ILE A 88 14.29 2.54 2.85
C ILE A 88 14.81 1.20 2.35
N THR A 89 16.06 1.16 1.91
CA THR A 89 16.57 0.03 1.11
C THR A 89 16.90 -1.21 1.95
N ASN A 90 17.08 -1.12 3.26
CA ASN A 90 17.45 -2.26 4.10
C ASN A 90 16.26 -2.79 4.92
N LEU A 91 16.01 -4.10 4.86
CA LEU A 91 14.99 -4.80 5.68
C LEU A 91 15.09 -4.45 7.17
N SER A 92 16.30 -4.44 7.72
CA SER A 92 16.54 -4.13 9.15
C SER A 92 16.10 -2.73 9.56
N SER A 93 15.89 -1.82 8.59
CA SER A 93 15.51 -0.43 8.87
C SER A 93 14.01 -0.16 8.75
N PHE A 94 13.18 -1.19 8.51
CA PHE A 94 11.72 -1.06 8.39
C PHE A 94 11.09 -0.27 9.55
N GLY A 95 11.38 -0.66 10.80
CA GLY A 95 10.86 0.04 11.98
C GLY A 95 11.35 1.49 12.11
N ALA A 96 12.55 1.81 11.62
CA ALA A 96 13.10 3.17 11.65
C ALA A 96 12.41 4.06 10.62
N ALA A 97 12.24 3.55 9.40
CA ALA A 97 11.63 4.29 8.31
C ALA A 97 10.19 4.68 8.59
N ILE A 98 9.39 3.77 9.16
CA ILE A 98 7.98 4.05 9.43
C ILE A 98 7.78 5.02 10.59
N SER A 99 8.70 5.00 11.57
CA SER A 99 8.68 5.84 12.77
C SER A 99 9.37 7.20 12.61
N ASP A 100 10.02 7.46 11.48
CA ASP A 100 10.66 8.75 11.21
C ASP A 100 9.59 9.85 11.03
N LEU A 101 9.55 10.79 11.98
CA LEU A 101 8.65 11.94 11.99
C LEU A 101 9.27 13.20 11.36
N SER A 102 10.47 13.10 10.80
CA SER A 102 11.15 14.25 10.20
C SER A 102 10.31 14.85 9.06
N PRO A 103 10.38 16.18 8.82
CA PRO A 103 9.64 16.82 7.74
C PRO A 103 9.98 16.26 6.35
N THR A 104 11.16 15.66 6.18
CA THR A 104 11.66 15.03 4.95
C THR A 104 11.45 13.52 4.91
N SER A 105 10.87 12.91 5.96
CA SER A 105 10.66 11.48 6.05
C SER A 105 9.89 10.92 4.84
N PRO A 106 10.31 9.76 4.30
CA PRO A 106 9.52 9.05 3.29
C PRO A 106 8.19 8.53 3.86
N SER A 107 8.08 8.41 5.19
CA SER A 107 6.85 8.08 5.92
C SER A 107 6.14 9.36 6.36
N GLN A 108 4.89 9.54 5.93
CA GLN A 108 4.02 10.59 6.46
C GLN A 108 3.03 9.96 7.43
N ARG A 109 3.27 10.14 8.72
CA ARG A 109 2.37 9.71 9.79
C ARG A 109 1.04 10.45 9.75
N PHE A 110 -0.03 9.75 10.11
CA PHE A 110 -1.33 10.32 10.46
C PHE A 110 -1.97 9.51 11.59
N ILE A 111 -3.06 10.02 12.16
CA ILE A 111 -3.85 9.33 13.16
C ILE A 111 -5.29 9.37 12.68
N SER A 112 -5.93 8.21 12.59
CA SER A 112 -7.36 8.13 12.27
C SER A 112 -8.20 8.78 13.38
N GLN A 113 -9.42 9.20 13.07
CA GLN A 113 -10.36 9.70 14.08
C GLN A 113 -10.71 8.61 15.12
N ASP A 114 -10.48 7.34 14.79
CA ASP A 114 -10.59 6.19 15.70
C ASP A 114 -9.47 6.15 16.76
N GLY A 115 -8.41 6.96 16.63
CA GLY A 115 -7.26 6.97 17.54
C GLY A 115 -6.15 5.96 17.18
N VAL A 116 -6.25 5.29 16.03
CA VAL A 116 -5.23 4.37 15.52
C VAL A 116 -4.17 5.13 14.74
N ILE A 117 -2.90 4.93 15.09
CA ILE A 117 -1.74 5.54 14.41
C ILE A 117 -1.45 4.82 13.11
N ASN A 118 -1.15 5.59 12.08
CA ASN A 118 -1.00 5.08 10.73
C ASN A 118 0.05 5.89 9.96
N ALA A 119 0.44 5.41 8.79
CA ALA A 119 1.45 6.02 7.94
C ALA A 119 1.11 5.85 6.46
N ARG A 120 1.55 6.79 5.63
CA ARG A 120 1.49 6.69 4.16
C ARG A 120 2.83 7.04 3.53
N GLY A 121 3.09 6.46 2.36
CA GLY A 121 4.27 6.78 1.56
C GLY A 121 4.31 8.23 1.08
N ARG A 122 5.52 8.79 1.03
CA ARG A 122 5.87 10.09 0.45
C ARG A 122 7.27 10.00 -0.17
N VAL A 123 7.39 9.11 -1.15
CA VAL A 123 8.62 8.78 -1.86
C VAL A 123 8.24 8.08 -3.16
N LEU A 124 9.07 8.18 -4.20
CA LEU A 124 8.91 7.37 -5.42
C LEU A 124 8.94 5.87 -5.05
N GLY A 125 8.02 5.09 -5.61
CA GLY A 125 7.69 3.72 -5.21
C GLY A 125 6.56 3.63 -4.16
N GLY A 126 6.22 4.74 -3.50
CA GLY A 126 5.09 4.84 -2.57
C GLY A 126 5.20 3.90 -1.36
N GLY A 127 4.10 3.19 -1.04
CA GLY A 127 4.04 2.29 0.12
C GLY A 127 4.99 1.09 0.03
N SER A 128 5.42 0.70 -1.18
CA SER A 128 6.39 -0.40 -1.35
C SER A 128 7.76 -0.09 -0.75
N CYS A 129 8.10 1.19 -0.57
CA CYS A 129 9.33 1.65 0.07
C CYS A 129 9.29 1.58 1.61
N LEU A 130 8.12 1.37 2.21
CA LEU A 130 7.93 1.43 3.67
C LEU A 130 7.32 0.16 4.26
N ASN A 131 6.76 -0.73 3.43
CA ASN A 131 6.01 -1.89 3.92
C ASN A 131 6.92 -2.99 4.49
N ALA A 132 6.30 -4.03 5.06
CA ALA A 132 6.98 -5.20 5.60
C ALA A 132 7.42 -6.23 4.52
N GLY A 133 7.18 -5.93 3.25
CA GLY A 133 7.71 -6.65 2.09
C GLY A 133 7.04 -7.95 1.68
N PHE A 134 6.09 -8.50 2.45
CA PHE A 134 5.39 -9.72 2.05
C PHE A 134 4.63 -9.57 0.72
N TYR A 135 4.89 -10.49 -0.20
CA TYR A 135 4.41 -10.48 -1.57
C TYR A 135 3.49 -11.68 -1.82
N THR A 136 2.22 -11.40 -2.14
CA THR A 136 1.24 -12.41 -2.53
C THR A 136 0.32 -11.87 -3.61
N ARG A 137 -0.07 -12.73 -4.56
CA ARG A 137 -1.10 -12.46 -5.56
C ARG A 137 -2.48 -12.37 -4.89
N ALA A 138 -3.43 -11.78 -5.60
CA ALA A 138 -4.83 -11.81 -5.20
C ALA A 138 -5.40 -13.23 -5.32
N ALA A 139 -6.45 -13.52 -4.56
CA ALA A 139 -7.19 -14.77 -4.72
C ALA A 139 -7.80 -14.86 -6.14
N PRO A 140 -7.85 -16.04 -6.79
CA PRO A 140 -8.51 -16.21 -8.08
C PRO A 140 -9.97 -15.71 -8.09
N ASP A 141 -10.68 -15.88 -6.97
CA ASP A 141 -12.06 -15.45 -6.80
C ASP A 141 -12.17 -13.91 -6.78
N TYR A 142 -11.18 -13.23 -6.20
CA TYR A 142 -11.10 -11.77 -6.26
C TYR A 142 -11.02 -11.30 -7.71
N VAL A 143 -10.09 -11.87 -8.49
CA VAL A 143 -9.86 -11.54 -9.91
C VAL A 143 -11.15 -11.70 -10.72
N ARG A 144 -11.87 -12.81 -10.53
CA ARG A 144 -13.16 -13.04 -11.22
C ARG A 144 -14.23 -12.06 -10.78
N ASN A 145 -14.36 -11.80 -9.47
CA ASN A 145 -15.39 -10.93 -8.92
C ASN A 145 -15.26 -9.47 -9.37
N VAL A 146 -14.03 -8.98 -9.53
CA VAL A 146 -13.77 -7.62 -10.06
C VAL A 146 -13.83 -7.55 -11.59
N GLY A 147 -13.94 -8.70 -12.27
CA GLY A 147 -14.06 -8.77 -13.73
C GLY A 147 -12.78 -8.48 -14.49
N TRP A 148 -11.61 -8.79 -13.90
CA TRP A 148 -10.33 -8.69 -14.59
C TRP A 148 -10.09 -9.91 -15.50
N ASP A 149 -9.39 -9.67 -16.61
CA ASP A 149 -8.93 -10.74 -17.48
C ASP A 149 -7.81 -11.54 -16.78
N GLY A 150 -8.09 -12.81 -16.47
CA GLY A 150 -7.17 -13.64 -15.67
C GLY A 150 -5.82 -13.88 -16.34
N LYS A 151 -5.77 -13.92 -17.69
CA LYS A 151 -4.52 -14.11 -18.42
C LYS A 151 -3.64 -12.86 -18.28
N LEU A 152 -4.18 -11.68 -18.56
CA LEU A 152 -3.44 -10.42 -18.44
C LEU A 152 -3.05 -10.11 -17.00
N VAL A 153 -3.86 -10.53 -16.02
CA VAL A 153 -3.51 -10.46 -14.60
C VAL A 153 -2.25 -11.29 -14.30
N ASN A 154 -2.20 -12.55 -14.73
CA ASN A 154 -1.04 -13.41 -14.51
C ASN A 154 0.21 -12.86 -15.20
N GLU A 155 0.10 -12.44 -16.47
CA GLU A 155 1.20 -11.81 -17.20
C GLU A 155 1.72 -10.54 -16.52
N SER A 156 0.81 -9.76 -15.90
CA SER A 156 1.16 -8.55 -15.16
C SER A 156 1.82 -8.84 -13.82
N TYR A 157 1.42 -9.90 -13.12
CA TYR A 157 2.11 -10.39 -11.92
C TYR A 157 3.53 -10.86 -12.26
N GLU A 158 3.66 -11.78 -13.23
CA GLU A 158 4.95 -12.33 -13.66
C GLU A 158 5.92 -11.23 -14.12
N TRP A 159 5.41 -10.19 -14.78
CA TRP A 159 6.22 -9.04 -15.18
C TRP A 159 6.80 -8.29 -13.98
N ALA A 160 6.03 -8.10 -12.90
CA ALA A 160 6.53 -7.43 -11.71
C ALA A 160 7.46 -8.35 -10.89
N GLU A 161 7.07 -9.62 -10.72
CA GLU A 161 7.78 -10.62 -9.94
C GLU A 161 9.22 -10.82 -10.40
N LYS A 162 9.46 -10.77 -11.73
CA LYS A 162 10.80 -10.89 -12.33
C LYS A 162 11.83 -9.92 -11.76
N LEU A 163 11.40 -8.76 -11.29
CA LEU A 163 12.30 -7.72 -10.81
C LEU A 163 12.24 -7.53 -9.30
N VAL A 164 11.06 -7.64 -8.69
CA VAL A 164 10.85 -7.18 -7.31
C VAL A 164 10.41 -8.26 -6.33
N ALA A 165 10.23 -9.52 -6.74
CA ALA A 165 9.76 -10.58 -5.84
C ALA A 165 10.74 -11.74 -5.74
N PHE A 166 10.98 -12.21 -4.51
CA PHE A 166 11.93 -13.26 -4.17
C PHE A 166 11.31 -14.28 -3.22
N GLU A 167 11.89 -15.47 -3.17
CA GLU A 167 11.63 -16.43 -2.10
C GLU A 167 12.46 -16.04 -0.86
N PRO A 168 11.83 -15.85 0.31
CA PRO A 168 12.55 -15.41 1.50
C PRO A 168 13.43 -16.54 2.10
N PRO A 169 14.59 -16.21 2.69
CA PRO A 169 15.37 -17.19 3.44
C PRO A 169 14.65 -17.48 4.78
N MET A 170 14.00 -18.65 4.85
CA MET A 170 13.31 -19.12 6.05
C MET A 170 14.30 -19.47 7.17
N ARG A 171 14.18 -18.77 8.31
CA ARG A 171 14.98 -18.97 9.52
C ARG A 171 14.13 -19.56 10.65
N GLU A 172 14.73 -19.76 11.83
CA GLU A 172 14.15 -20.58 12.89
C GLU A 172 12.80 -20.05 13.41
N TRP A 173 12.64 -18.74 13.61
CA TRP A 173 11.40 -18.15 14.10
C TRP A 173 10.25 -18.36 13.12
N GLN A 174 10.44 -17.96 11.86
CA GLN A 174 9.42 -18.12 10.82
C GLN A 174 9.10 -19.60 10.58
N THR A 175 10.11 -20.47 10.65
CA THR A 175 9.92 -21.93 10.56
C THR A 175 9.06 -22.46 11.70
N ALA A 176 9.34 -22.05 12.93
CA ALA A 176 8.56 -22.44 14.10
C ALA A 176 7.11 -21.94 14.02
N VAL A 177 6.88 -20.72 13.51
CA VAL A 177 5.52 -20.21 13.28
C VAL A 177 4.79 -21.00 12.20
N ARG A 178 5.46 -21.31 11.07
CA ARG A 178 4.88 -22.15 10.01
C ARG A 178 4.44 -23.51 10.55
N ASP A 179 5.31 -24.17 11.29
CA ASP A 179 5.02 -25.51 11.81
C ASP A 179 3.98 -25.45 12.94
N GLY A 180 4.02 -24.41 13.77
CA GLY A 180 2.99 -24.13 14.76
C GLY A 180 1.62 -23.82 14.17
N LEU A 181 1.53 -23.16 13.01
CA LEU A 181 0.27 -22.97 12.27
C LEU A 181 -0.32 -24.30 11.80
N VAL A 182 0.53 -25.20 11.30
CA VAL A 182 0.14 -26.55 10.89
C VAL A 182 -0.35 -27.35 12.11
N GLU A 183 0.36 -27.30 13.24
CA GLU A 183 -0.07 -27.92 14.51
C GLU A 183 -1.39 -27.33 15.04
N ALA A 184 -1.60 -26.03 14.86
CA ALA A 184 -2.84 -25.34 15.22
C ALA A 184 -4.02 -25.65 14.28
N GLY A 185 -3.81 -26.43 13.21
CA GLY A 185 -4.86 -26.87 12.28
C GLY A 185 -5.09 -25.94 11.08
N VAL A 186 -4.21 -24.97 10.83
CA VAL A 186 -4.28 -24.10 9.65
C VAL A 186 -3.70 -24.84 8.43
N LEU A 187 -4.49 -25.75 7.88
CA LEU A 187 -4.10 -26.69 6.83
C LEU A 187 -4.70 -26.32 5.46
N PRO A 188 -4.10 -26.81 4.35
CA PRO A 188 -2.88 -27.61 4.25
C PRO A 188 -1.60 -26.75 4.39
N ASN A 189 -0.44 -27.40 4.45
CA ASN A 189 0.84 -26.72 4.19
C ASN A 189 1.07 -26.64 2.68
N ASN A 190 1.00 -25.44 2.11
CA ASN A 190 1.12 -25.17 0.68
C ASN A 190 2.58 -24.92 0.24
N GLY A 191 3.56 -24.99 1.15
CA GLY A 191 4.95 -24.66 0.84
C GLY A 191 5.14 -23.19 0.44
N PHE A 192 6.11 -22.92 -0.43
CA PHE A 192 6.31 -21.60 -1.02
C PHE A 192 5.38 -21.39 -2.23
N THR A 193 4.66 -20.27 -2.24
CA THR A 193 3.89 -19.83 -3.40
C THR A 193 3.58 -18.34 -3.33
N TYR A 194 3.46 -17.67 -4.48
CA TYR A 194 2.90 -16.33 -4.53
C TYR A 194 1.37 -16.32 -4.42
N ASP A 195 0.68 -17.43 -4.64
CA ASP A 195 -0.78 -17.48 -4.67
C ASP A 195 -1.40 -17.33 -3.27
N HIS A 196 -2.56 -16.67 -3.21
CA HIS A 196 -3.36 -16.58 -1.99
C HIS A 196 -4.24 -17.83 -1.86
N LEU A 197 -3.85 -18.74 -0.96
CA LEU A 197 -4.48 -20.05 -0.76
C LEU A 197 -4.80 -20.26 0.72
N TYR A 198 -5.94 -20.86 1.03
CA TYR A 198 -6.26 -21.31 2.39
C TYR A 198 -5.21 -22.30 2.90
N GLY A 199 -4.94 -22.25 4.21
CA GLY A 199 -3.90 -23.04 4.88
C GLY A 199 -2.64 -22.24 5.18
N THR A 200 -1.56 -22.95 5.48
CA THR A 200 -0.25 -22.37 5.81
C THR A 200 0.61 -22.28 4.56
N LYS A 201 1.29 -21.15 4.35
CA LYS A 201 2.24 -20.97 3.24
C LYS A 201 3.41 -20.08 3.63
N VAL A 202 4.50 -20.23 2.88
CA VAL A 202 5.55 -19.21 2.75
C VAL A 202 5.19 -18.34 1.54
N GLY A 203 5.13 -17.02 1.74
CA GLY A 203 4.88 -16.06 0.67
C GLY A 203 6.16 -15.54 0.04
N GLY A 204 6.00 -14.74 -1.01
CA GLY A 204 7.10 -13.97 -1.56
C GLY A 204 7.53 -12.83 -0.64
N THR A 205 8.66 -12.24 -0.95
CA THR A 205 9.15 -11.01 -0.33
C THR A 205 9.71 -10.07 -1.39
N ILE A 206 9.67 -8.76 -1.14
CA ILE A 206 10.37 -7.78 -1.98
C ILE A 206 11.82 -7.52 -1.53
N PHE A 207 12.29 -8.25 -0.53
CA PHE A 207 13.67 -8.18 -0.07
C PHE A 207 14.46 -9.34 -0.67
N ASP A 208 15.61 -9.05 -1.27
CA ASP A 208 16.50 -10.10 -1.78
C ASP A 208 17.23 -10.82 -0.64
N LYS A 209 18.08 -11.79 -1.00
CA LYS A 209 18.83 -12.62 -0.04
C LYS A 209 19.82 -11.81 0.81
N GLU A 210 20.24 -10.63 0.34
CA GLU A 210 21.06 -9.67 1.08
C GLU A 210 20.23 -8.74 1.99
N GLY A 211 18.90 -8.85 1.95
CA GLY A 211 17.97 -7.99 2.69
C GLY A 211 17.80 -6.61 2.07
N GLN A 212 18.20 -6.42 0.80
CA GLN A 212 17.93 -5.19 0.06
C GLN A 212 16.51 -5.22 -0.49
N ARG A 213 15.81 -4.11 -0.30
CA ARG A 213 14.44 -3.88 -0.75
C ARG A 213 14.43 -3.52 -2.24
N HIS A 214 13.60 -4.22 -2.99
CA HIS A 214 13.21 -3.87 -4.36
C HIS A 214 11.77 -3.34 -4.33
N THR A 215 11.51 -2.21 -4.99
CA THR A 215 10.26 -1.45 -4.83
C THR A 215 9.53 -1.28 -6.16
N ALA A 216 8.32 -0.74 -6.12
CA ALA A 216 7.62 -0.38 -7.35
C ALA A 216 8.39 0.65 -8.21
N ALA A 217 9.31 1.43 -7.61
CA ALA A 217 10.17 2.35 -8.37
C ALA A 217 11.10 1.59 -9.32
N ASP A 218 11.53 0.38 -8.97
CA ASP A 218 12.46 -0.40 -9.79
C ASP A 218 11.80 -0.89 -11.07
N LEU A 219 10.47 -1.05 -11.07
CA LEU A 219 9.67 -1.37 -12.26
C LEU A 219 9.75 -0.27 -13.34
N LEU A 220 10.29 0.91 -13.03
CA LEU A 220 10.63 1.93 -14.02
C LEU A 220 11.83 1.54 -14.90
N GLU A 221 12.59 0.51 -14.54
CA GLU A 221 13.60 -0.11 -15.40
C GLU A 221 12.99 -0.56 -16.74
N TYR A 222 11.71 -0.93 -16.74
CA TYR A 222 10.98 -1.29 -17.94
C TYR A 222 10.45 -0.10 -18.76
N ALA A 223 10.67 1.15 -18.34
CA ALA A 223 10.20 2.32 -19.08
C ALA A 223 11.03 2.56 -20.34
N ASN A 224 10.43 3.18 -21.36
CA ASN A 224 11.18 3.80 -22.44
C ASN A 224 11.75 5.15 -21.94
N PRO A 225 13.08 5.34 -21.84
CA PRO A 225 13.67 6.56 -21.28
C PRO A 225 13.29 7.83 -22.04
N SER A 226 13.07 7.73 -23.35
CA SER A 226 12.64 8.86 -24.19
C SER A 226 11.15 9.18 -24.09
N GLY A 227 10.34 8.23 -23.59
CA GLY A 227 8.89 8.36 -23.49
C GLY A 227 8.41 8.80 -22.10
N LEU A 228 9.27 8.77 -21.09
CA LEU A 228 8.93 9.12 -19.72
C LEU A 228 9.64 10.40 -19.27
N THR A 229 8.94 11.23 -18.51
CA THR A 229 9.51 12.30 -17.70
C THR A 229 8.99 12.16 -16.28
N LEU A 230 9.86 12.16 -15.29
CA LEU A 230 9.51 11.98 -13.89
C LEU A 230 10.03 13.16 -13.07
N PHE A 231 9.12 13.86 -12.37
CA PHE A 231 9.49 14.90 -11.42
C PHE A 231 9.25 14.47 -9.98
N LEU A 232 10.33 14.40 -9.20
CA LEU A 232 10.34 14.26 -7.75
C LEU A 232 10.04 15.61 -7.08
N HIS A 233 9.57 15.57 -5.83
CA HIS A 233 9.16 16.75 -5.08
C HIS A 233 8.11 17.63 -5.81
N ALA A 234 7.31 17.02 -6.68
CA ALA A 234 6.22 17.64 -7.42
C ALA A 234 4.89 17.47 -6.67
N SER A 235 4.49 18.48 -5.89
CA SER A 235 3.22 18.44 -5.18
C SER A 235 2.09 18.91 -6.09
N VAL A 236 1.26 17.98 -6.58
CA VAL A 236 0.06 18.30 -7.37
C VAL A 236 -1.01 18.92 -6.47
N HIS A 237 -1.53 20.08 -6.87
CA HIS A 237 -2.52 20.84 -6.11
C HIS A 237 -3.92 20.75 -6.70
N LYS A 238 -4.03 20.59 -8.02
CA LYS A 238 -5.32 20.64 -8.70
C LYS A 238 -5.29 20.02 -10.09
N VAL A 239 -6.35 19.31 -10.45
CA VAL A 239 -6.70 18.96 -11.83
C VAL A 239 -7.51 20.11 -12.45
N LEU A 240 -7.24 20.41 -13.72
CA LEU A 240 -7.87 21.47 -14.49
C LEU A 240 -8.91 20.89 -15.45
N PHE A 241 -10.07 21.55 -15.52
CA PHE A 241 -11.22 21.09 -16.31
C PHE A 241 -11.70 22.14 -17.32
N ARG A 242 -12.06 21.67 -18.52
CA ARG A 242 -12.85 22.43 -19.49
C ARG A 242 -14.32 22.06 -19.30
N ILE A 243 -15.14 23.06 -19.00
CA ILE A 243 -16.58 22.87 -18.69
C ILE A 243 -17.45 23.54 -19.77
N LYS A 244 -17.11 24.77 -20.17
CA LYS A 244 -17.93 25.56 -21.10
C LYS A 244 -18.07 24.85 -22.45
N GLY A 245 -19.31 24.65 -22.89
CA GLY A 245 -19.63 24.02 -24.17
C GLY A 245 -19.37 22.51 -24.21
N LYS A 246 -19.26 21.85 -23.05
CA LYS A 246 -19.10 20.39 -22.94
C LYS A 246 -20.26 19.78 -22.14
N PRO A 247 -20.73 18.57 -22.49
CA PRO A 247 -21.78 17.89 -21.74
C PRO A 247 -21.29 17.43 -20.36
N ARG A 248 -19.97 17.22 -20.21
CA ARG A 248 -19.30 16.80 -18.98
C ARG A 248 -17.99 17.59 -18.83
N PRO A 249 -17.50 17.83 -17.60
CA PRO A 249 -16.16 18.37 -17.38
C PRO A 249 -15.11 17.47 -18.03
N VAL A 250 -14.18 18.07 -18.78
CA VAL A 250 -13.07 17.35 -19.43
C VAL A 250 -11.78 17.74 -18.75
N ALA A 251 -11.10 16.77 -18.12
CA ALA A 251 -9.80 16.99 -17.53
C ALA A 251 -8.75 17.27 -18.63
N HIS A 252 -7.92 18.30 -18.47
CA HIS A 252 -6.99 18.72 -19.53
C HIS A 252 -5.61 19.18 -19.04
N GLY A 253 -5.39 19.26 -17.74
CA GLY A 253 -4.07 19.48 -17.16
C GLY A 253 -4.06 19.43 -15.65
N VAL A 254 -2.89 19.62 -15.06
CA VAL A 254 -2.68 19.70 -13.62
C VAL A 254 -1.84 20.93 -13.26
N ILE A 255 -2.04 21.43 -12.05
CA ILE A 255 -1.16 22.41 -11.40
C ILE A 255 -0.36 21.66 -10.34
N PHE A 256 0.96 21.79 -10.38
CA PHE A 256 1.85 21.31 -9.32
C PHE A 256 2.83 22.38 -8.88
N ARG A 257 3.42 22.17 -7.70
CA ARG A 257 4.50 23.01 -7.18
C ARG A 257 5.73 22.19 -6.89
N ASP A 258 6.90 22.76 -7.12
CA ASP A 258 8.18 22.17 -6.79
C ASP A 258 8.55 22.38 -5.30
N ALA A 259 9.76 21.99 -4.92
CA ALA A 259 10.29 22.16 -3.57
C ALA A 259 10.49 23.63 -3.16
N THR A 260 10.68 24.55 -4.11
CA THR A 260 10.82 26.00 -3.86
C THR A 260 9.46 26.71 -3.73
N GLY A 261 8.38 26.02 -4.11
CA GLY A 261 7.03 26.58 -4.15
C GLY A 261 6.69 27.21 -5.51
N ALA A 262 7.59 27.16 -6.50
CA ALA A 262 7.33 27.60 -7.86
C ALA A 262 6.17 26.78 -8.46
N LYS A 263 5.34 27.45 -9.25
CA LYS A 263 4.11 26.87 -9.81
C LYS A 263 4.34 26.45 -11.26
N HIS A 264 3.99 25.21 -11.56
CA HIS A 264 4.08 24.62 -12.89
C HIS A 264 2.71 24.15 -13.36
N LYS A 265 2.54 24.05 -14.68
CA LYS A 265 1.35 23.48 -15.31
C LYS A 265 1.76 22.42 -16.33
N ALA A 266 1.15 21.25 -16.25
CA ALA A 266 1.27 20.23 -17.29
C ALA A 266 -0.11 20.02 -17.92
N TYR A 267 -0.18 19.95 -19.24
CA TYR A 267 -1.42 19.78 -19.99
C TYR A 267 -1.39 18.51 -20.84
N LEU A 268 -2.56 18.01 -21.17
CA LEU A 268 -2.69 16.97 -22.17
C LEU A 268 -2.43 17.55 -23.57
N LYS A 269 -1.68 16.81 -24.40
CA LYS A 269 -1.60 17.03 -25.84
C LYS A 269 -2.97 16.82 -26.48
N ASN A 270 -3.16 17.32 -27.70
CA ASN A 270 -4.36 17.04 -28.47
C ASN A 270 -4.38 15.56 -28.89
N GLY A 271 -5.32 14.79 -28.35
CA GLY A 271 -5.53 13.40 -28.70
C GLY A 271 -6.79 12.86 -28.04
N PRO A 272 -7.66 12.10 -28.74
CA PRO A 272 -8.97 11.69 -28.21
C PRO A 272 -8.89 10.70 -27.04
N LYS A 273 -7.70 10.13 -26.78
CA LYS A 273 -7.42 9.15 -25.74
C LYS A 273 -6.35 9.60 -24.75
N ASN A 274 -5.94 10.87 -24.81
CA ASN A 274 -5.03 11.47 -23.84
C ASN A 274 -5.81 11.73 -22.56
N GLU A 275 -5.23 11.38 -21.41
CA GLU A 275 -5.95 11.39 -20.13
C GLU A 275 -5.00 11.62 -18.95
N ILE A 276 -5.57 12.15 -17.87
CA ILE A 276 -4.91 12.28 -16.57
C ILE A 276 -5.28 11.07 -15.74
N ILE A 277 -4.29 10.45 -15.10
CA ILE A 277 -4.50 9.29 -14.24
C ILE A 277 -4.00 9.62 -12.84
N ILE A 278 -4.89 9.53 -11.86
CA ILE A 278 -4.55 9.73 -10.45
C ILE A 278 -4.19 8.37 -9.85
N SER A 279 -2.98 8.27 -9.32
CA SER A 279 -2.44 7.09 -8.62
C SER A 279 -1.82 7.51 -7.27
N ALA A 280 -2.48 8.45 -6.59
CA ALA A 280 -2.00 9.09 -5.36
C ALA A 280 -2.36 8.31 -4.07
N GLY A 281 -2.92 7.10 -4.22
CA GLY A 281 -3.24 6.17 -3.14
C GLY A 281 -4.57 6.48 -2.43
N ALA A 282 -4.96 5.58 -1.53
CA ALA A 282 -6.24 5.61 -0.79
C ALA A 282 -6.55 6.95 -0.11
N LEU A 283 -5.53 7.68 0.37
CA LEU A 283 -5.73 9.02 0.94
C LEU A 283 -5.56 10.14 -0.09
N GLY A 284 -4.56 10.05 -0.96
CA GLY A 284 -4.19 11.14 -1.87
C GLY A 284 -5.16 11.31 -3.04
N SER A 285 -5.73 10.22 -3.55
CA SER A 285 -6.63 10.24 -4.71
C SER A 285 -7.97 10.91 -4.42
N PRO A 286 -8.75 10.51 -3.39
CA PRO A 286 -9.97 11.23 -3.03
C PRO A 286 -9.69 12.67 -2.58
N GLN A 287 -8.57 12.91 -1.87
CA GLN A 287 -8.15 14.26 -1.49
C GLN A 287 -7.95 15.15 -2.74
N LEU A 288 -7.22 14.67 -3.75
CA LEU A 288 -6.95 15.43 -4.96
C LEU A 288 -8.21 15.68 -5.80
N LEU A 289 -9.12 14.70 -5.89
CA LEU A 289 -10.42 14.89 -6.55
C LEU A 289 -11.20 16.02 -5.88
N MET A 290 -11.32 16.00 -4.54
CA MET A 290 -12.02 17.04 -3.78
C MET A 290 -11.34 18.41 -3.94
N LEU A 291 -10.01 18.50 -3.80
CA LEU A 291 -9.27 19.75 -4.03
C LEU A 291 -9.44 20.31 -5.46
N SER A 292 -9.76 19.43 -6.41
CA SER A 292 -10.01 19.76 -7.81
C SER A 292 -11.47 20.14 -8.11
N GLY A 293 -12.37 20.03 -7.13
CA GLY A 293 -13.79 20.37 -7.25
C GLY A 293 -14.68 19.18 -7.63
N VAL A 294 -14.18 17.95 -7.55
CA VAL A 294 -14.96 16.72 -7.79
C VAL A 294 -15.14 16.00 -6.46
N GLY A 295 -16.34 16.05 -5.87
CA GLY A 295 -16.61 15.51 -4.54
C GLY A 295 -17.95 15.99 -3.98
N PRO A 296 -18.25 15.74 -2.68
CA PRO A 296 -19.52 16.12 -2.07
C PRO A 296 -19.71 17.65 -2.07
N ALA A 297 -20.76 18.16 -2.72
CA ALA A 297 -20.94 19.59 -2.96
C ALA A 297 -20.91 20.45 -1.68
N ASP A 298 -21.59 20.02 -0.62
CA ASP A 298 -21.65 20.76 0.65
C ASP A 298 -20.28 20.82 1.34
N HIS A 299 -19.52 19.71 1.31
CA HIS A 299 -18.16 19.66 1.84
C HIS A 299 -17.22 20.60 1.07
N LEU A 300 -17.29 20.56 -0.27
CA LEU A 300 -16.48 21.45 -1.12
C LEU A 300 -16.81 22.93 -0.88
N LYS A 301 -18.10 23.24 -0.73
CA LYS A 301 -18.57 24.59 -0.39
C LYS A 301 -18.04 25.05 0.97
N ALA A 302 -18.07 24.19 1.99
CA ALA A 302 -17.53 24.49 3.32
C ALA A 302 -16.03 24.84 3.29
N HIS A 303 -15.26 24.27 2.35
CA HIS A 303 -13.85 24.59 2.14
C HIS A 303 -13.59 25.70 1.10
N ASN A 304 -14.62 26.41 0.62
CA ASN A 304 -14.50 27.41 -0.45
C ASN A 304 -13.82 26.86 -1.73
N ILE A 305 -14.15 25.63 -2.10
CA ILE A 305 -13.70 24.98 -3.33
C ILE A 305 -14.83 25.09 -4.36
N THR A 306 -14.52 25.65 -5.53
CA THR A 306 -15.47 25.72 -6.65
C THR A 306 -15.84 24.31 -7.10
N LEU A 307 -17.14 24.01 -7.06
CA LEU A 307 -17.70 22.75 -7.55
C LEU A 307 -17.50 22.61 -9.06
N VAL A 308 -16.94 21.49 -9.48
CA VAL A 308 -16.84 21.04 -10.88
C VAL A 308 -17.86 19.96 -11.15
N LEU A 309 -17.97 18.99 -10.25
CA LEU A 309 -18.96 17.92 -10.30
C LEU A 309 -19.30 17.51 -8.86
N ASP A 310 -20.59 17.46 -8.54
CA ASP A 310 -21.06 16.86 -7.30
C ASP A 310 -20.93 15.33 -7.41
N GLN A 311 -20.01 14.78 -6.63
CA GLN A 311 -19.77 13.34 -6.53
C GLN A 311 -19.72 12.97 -5.05
N PRO A 312 -20.88 12.72 -4.41
CA PRO A 312 -20.99 12.56 -2.96
C PRO A 312 -20.26 11.32 -2.43
N LEU A 313 -19.85 10.40 -3.31
CA LEU A 313 -19.17 9.17 -2.96
C LEU A 313 -17.64 9.30 -2.90
N VAL A 314 -17.05 10.41 -3.35
CA VAL A 314 -15.60 10.66 -3.17
C VAL A 314 -15.28 10.74 -1.68
N GLY A 315 -14.28 9.97 -1.25
CA GLY A 315 -13.86 9.87 0.15
C GLY A 315 -14.74 8.97 1.00
N GLN A 316 -15.81 8.37 0.46
CA GLN A 316 -16.70 7.47 1.21
C GLN A 316 -16.22 6.02 1.16
N GLY A 317 -16.61 5.23 2.16
CA GLY A 317 -16.33 3.79 2.22
C GLY A 317 -14.86 3.46 2.43
N MET A 318 -14.14 4.31 3.17
CA MET A 318 -12.76 4.06 3.60
C MET A 318 -12.73 2.85 4.50
N SER A 319 -11.80 1.94 4.25
CA SER A 319 -11.60 0.73 5.06
C SER A 319 -10.12 0.57 5.37
N ASP A 320 -9.82 0.06 6.55
CA ASP A 320 -8.48 -0.37 6.94
C ASP A 320 -8.62 -1.70 7.66
N ASN A 321 -7.84 -2.70 7.26
CA ASN A 321 -7.90 -4.02 7.88
C ASN A 321 -7.34 -3.91 9.31
N PRO A 322 -8.15 -4.17 10.35
CA PRO A 322 -7.64 -4.31 11.71
C PRO A 322 -6.52 -5.34 11.78
N MET A 323 -5.50 -5.01 12.56
CA MET A 323 -4.49 -5.95 13.03
C MET A 323 -4.41 -5.91 14.55
N ASN A 324 -4.28 -7.08 15.14
CA ASN A 324 -3.92 -7.27 16.54
C ASN A 324 -2.70 -8.18 16.62
N ALA A 325 -1.84 -7.94 17.61
CA ALA A 325 -0.59 -8.67 17.76
C ALA A 325 -0.39 -9.10 19.21
N ILE A 326 0.38 -10.15 19.41
CA ILE A 326 0.90 -10.58 20.71
C ILE A 326 2.41 -10.55 20.64
N PHE A 327 3.03 -9.78 21.53
CA PHE A 327 4.48 -9.83 21.73
C PHE A 327 4.85 -11.07 22.53
N ILE A 328 5.86 -11.80 22.07
CA ILE A 328 6.34 -13.02 22.68
C ILE A 328 7.83 -12.85 22.99
N PRO A 329 8.18 -12.64 24.28
CA PRO A 329 9.56 -12.66 24.72
C PRO A 329 10.18 -14.05 24.53
N SER A 330 11.41 -14.10 24.03
CA SER A 330 12.09 -15.37 23.74
C SER A 330 13.25 -15.63 24.70
N PRO A 331 13.39 -16.86 25.26
CA PRO A 331 14.54 -17.23 26.07
C PRO A 331 15.84 -17.32 25.26
N VAL A 332 15.74 -17.54 23.95
CA VAL A 332 16.88 -17.64 23.02
C VAL A 332 16.91 -16.45 22.05
N PRO A 333 18.10 -16.05 21.55
CA PRO A 333 18.17 -15.03 20.50
C PRO A 333 17.30 -15.39 19.29
N VAL A 334 16.67 -14.38 18.71
CA VAL A 334 15.82 -14.52 17.51
C VAL A 334 16.40 -13.68 16.39
N GLU A 335 16.37 -14.21 15.16
CA GLU A 335 16.76 -13.46 13.99
C GLU A 335 15.84 -12.26 13.73
N VAL A 336 16.35 -11.27 13.01
CA VAL A 336 15.51 -10.24 12.41
C VAL A 336 14.80 -10.85 11.20
N SER A 337 13.47 -10.92 11.28
CA SER A 337 12.62 -11.35 10.17
C SER A 337 11.37 -10.49 10.10
N LEU A 338 11.00 -10.07 8.88
CA LEU A 338 9.68 -9.51 8.59
C LEU A 338 8.74 -10.65 8.17
N ILE A 339 7.55 -10.31 7.70
CA ILE A 339 6.54 -11.31 7.34
C ILE A 339 7.04 -12.18 6.18
N GLN A 340 7.09 -13.49 6.40
CA GLN A 340 7.45 -14.51 5.39
C GLN A 340 6.42 -15.65 5.36
N VAL A 341 5.84 -15.97 6.50
CA VAL A 341 4.83 -17.02 6.66
C VAL A 341 3.47 -16.39 6.92
N VAL A 342 2.44 -17.01 6.36
CA VAL A 342 1.04 -16.69 6.69
C VAL A 342 0.19 -17.94 6.81
N GLY A 343 -0.70 -17.95 7.80
CA GLY A 343 -1.82 -18.88 7.92
C GLY A 343 -3.10 -18.20 7.45
N ILE A 344 -3.68 -18.67 6.35
CA ILE A 344 -4.90 -18.12 5.75
C ILE A 344 -6.08 -18.99 6.18
N THR A 345 -6.89 -18.47 7.10
CA THR A 345 -7.98 -19.23 7.72
C THR A 345 -9.31 -19.07 6.97
N HIS A 346 -10.20 -20.07 7.09
CA HIS A 346 -11.53 -20.02 6.49
C HIS A 346 -12.48 -19.03 7.18
N PHE A 347 -12.25 -18.72 8.47
CA PHE A 347 -13.06 -17.75 9.20
C PHE A 347 -12.69 -16.30 8.88
N GLY A 348 -11.58 -16.07 8.16
CA GLY A 348 -11.24 -14.75 7.62
C GLY A 348 -10.29 -13.94 8.51
N SER A 349 -9.38 -14.60 9.23
CA SER A 349 -8.17 -13.97 9.78
C SER A 349 -6.91 -14.56 9.15
N TYR A 350 -5.90 -13.73 8.94
CA TYR A 350 -4.60 -14.11 8.40
C TYR A 350 -3.55 -13.96 9.50
N ILE A 351 -2.90 -15.06 9.85
CA ILE A 351 -1.95 -15.11 10.95
C ILE A 351 -0.53 -15.01 10.40
N GLU A 352 0.19 -13.98 10.78
CA GLU A 352 1.52 -13.64 10.29
C GLU A 352 2.48 -13.47 11.47
N ALA A 353 3.78 -13.42 11.23
CA ALA A 353 4.74 -13.18 12.29
C ALA A 353 5.97 -12.38 11.84
N ALA A 354 6.58 -11.73 12.80
CA ALA A 354 7.86 -11.06 12.66
C ALA A 354 8.70 -11.19 13.94
N SER A 355 10.01 -11.02 13.84
CA SER A 355 10.92 -11.23 14.97
C SER A 355 12.14 -10.31 14.93
N GLY A 356 12.82 -10.25 16.07
CA GLY A 356 14.08 -9.56 16.25
C GLY A 356 13.90 -8.14 16.79
N GLU A 357 15.00 -7.64 17.34
CA GLU A 357 15.13 -6.29 17.91
C GLU A 357 14.69 -5.19 16.93
N ASN A 358 14.61 -5.47 15.62
CA ASN A 358 14.42 -4.50 14.54
C ASN A 358 12.99 -4.31 13.99
N PHE A 359 11.95 -4.83 14.66
CA PHE A 359 10.63 -4.17 14.56
C PHE A 359 10.68 -2.75 15.15
N ALA A 360 11.73 -2.50 15.94
CA ALA A 360 12.18 -1.20 16.35
C ALA A 360 13.27 -0.62 15.43
N GLY A 361 13.14 0.61 14.96
CA GLY A 361 14.23 1.22 14.20
C GLY A 361 15.50 1.45 15.01
N GLY A 362 16.66 1.00 14.51
CA GLY A 362 17.97 1.50 14.96
C GLY A 362 19.12 0.49 14.89
N SER A 363 20.31 0.96 15.28
CA SER A 363 21.51 0.13 15.49
C SER A 363 21.24 -0.93 16.57
N PRO A 364 21.91 -2.10 16.58
CA PRO A 364 21.82 -3.10 17.66
C PRO A 364 22.07 -2.56 19.09
N THR A 365 22.55 -1.31 19.19
CA THR A 365 22.83 -0.61 20.44
C THR A 365 21.68 0.29 20.93
N THR A 366 20.62 0.49 20.15
CA THR A 366 19.49 1.35 20.54
C THR A 366 18.35 0.51 21.11
N ARG A 367 18.30 0.37 22.44
CA ARG A 367 17.14 -0.15 23.20
C ARG A 367 15.89 0.66 22.86
N ASP A 368 15.16 0.22 21.85
CA ASP A 368 14.04 0.91 21.22
C ASP A 368 13.00 -0.15 20.84
N TYR A 369 11.71 0.16 20.90
CA TYR A 369 10.62 -0.66 20.35
C TYR A 369 10.12 -0.13 18.97
N GLY A 370 10.80 0.90 18.44
CA GLY A 370 10.55 1.65 17.19
C GLY A 370 9.10 2.01 16.98
N MET A 371 8.34 1.26 16.17
CA MET A 371 6.92 1.61 15.95
C MET A 371 6.08 1.53 17.24
N PHE A 372 6.58 0.83 18.26
CA PHE A 372 5.99 0.73 19.60
C PHE A 372 6.78 1.49 20.65
N SER A 373 7.67 2.40 20.22
CA SER A 373 8.51 3.18 21.11
C SER A 373 7.75 4.35 21.73
N PRO A 374 7.92 4.62 23.03
CA PRO A 374 7.59 5.93 23.59
C PRO A 374 8.14 7.12 22.80
N LYS A 375 9.28 6.96 22.08
CA LYS A 375 9.91 8.02 21.28
C LYS A 375 9.02 8.58 20.16
N ILE A 376 8.03 7.82 19.68
CA ILE A 376 7.05 8.32 18.70
C ILE A 376 5.89 9.10 19.37
N GLY A 377 6.08 9.50 20.63
CA GLY A 377 5.21 10.38 21.39
C GLY A 377 4.00 9.67 22.03
N GLN A 378 4.12 8.38 22.29
CA GLN A 378 2.99 7.57 22.72
C GLN A 378 3.24 6.93 24.08
N LEU A 379 2.28 7.12 24.99
CA LEU A 379 2.28 6.56 26.34
C LEU A 379 0.90 5.95 26.60
N SER A 380 0.76 4.63 26.49
CA SER A 380 -0.53 3.93 26.62
C SER A 380 -1.21 4.19 27.95
N ASN A 381 -0.40 4.25 29.01
CA ASN A 381 -0.88 4.36 30.39
C ASN A 381 -1.02 5.81 30.86
N VAL A 382 -0.78 6.78 29.96
CA VAL A 382 -0.88 8.21 30.27
C VAL A 382 -2.01 8.82 29.45
N PRO A 383 -3.01 9.46 30.09
CA PRO A 383 -4.09 10.14 29.38
C PRO A 383 -3.56 11.14 28.33
N PRO A 384 -4.21 11.31 27.16
CA PRO A 384 -3.70 12.15 26.07
C PRO A 384 -3.25 13.55 26.48
N LYS A 385 -4.00 14.23 27.35
CA LYS A 385 -3.68 15.58 27.86
C LYS A 385 -2.43 15.64 28.77
N GLN A 386 -1.96 14.49 29.25
CA GLN A 386 -0.82 14.34 30.16
C GLN A 386 0.42 13.75 29.45
N ARG A 387 0.34 13.47 28.14
CA ARG A 387 1.46 12.98 27.32
C ARG A 387 2.41 14.12 26.93
N THR A 388 2.93 14.83 27.92
CA THR A 388 3.84 15.95 27.71
C THR A 388 5.21 15.45 27.22
N PRO A 389 6.04 16.32 26.60
CA PRO A 389 7.42 15.97 26.24
C PRO A 389 8.23 15.38 27.41
N GLU A 390 7.98 15.84 28.64
CA GLU A 390 8.61 15.31 29.85
C GLU A 390 8.17 13.87 30.14
N ALA A 391 6.86 13.58 30.02
CA ALA A 391 6.33 12.23 30.20
C ALA A 391 6.90 11.25 29.16
N ILE A 392 7.05 11.71 27.91
CA ILE A 392 7.68 10.94 26.83
C ILE A 392 9.15 10.68 27.16
N THR A 393 9.89 11.71 27.59
CA THR A 393 11.31 11.61 27.95
C THR A 393 11.52 10.59 29.07
N LYS A 394 10.70 10.66 30.13
CA LYS A 394 10.74 9.70 31.26
C LYS A 394 10.49 8.26 30.81
N ALA A 395 9.54 8.04 29.91
CA ALA A 395 9.27 6.70 29.38
C ALA A 395 10.41 6.18 28.49
N VAL A 396 11.05 7.06 27.72
CA VAL A 396 12.25 6.73 26.94
C VAL A 396 13.42 6.36 27.86
N GLU A 397 13.62 7.08 28.96
CA GLU A 397 14.64 6.77 29.97
C GLU A 397 14.37 5.43 30.66
N TYR A 398 13.12 5.17 31.07
CA TYR A 398 12.72 3.90 31.66
C TYR A 398 13.00 2.72 30.72
N MET A 399 12.63 2.86 29.44
CA MET A 399 12.91 1.85 28.42
C MET A 399 14.40 1.60 28.22
N LYS A 400 15.23 2.66 28.21
CA LYS A 400 16.70 2.50 28.13
C LYS A 400 17.28 1.73 29.33
N ALA A 401 16.61 1.76 30.47
CA ALA A 401 17.03 1.05 31.68
C ALA A 401 16.59 -0.43 31.72
N LEU A 402 15.75 -0.89 30.79
CA LEU A 402 15.36 -2.31 30.70
C LEU A 402 16.53 -3.20 30.30
N ASP A 403 16.50 -4.45 30.76
CA ASP A 403 17.47 -5.49 30.36
C ASP A 403 17.34 -5.84 28.88
N ASP A 404 18.42 -6.27 28.23
CA ASP A 404 18.41 -6.62 26.80
C ASP A 404 17.43 -7.78 26.50
N ALA A 405 17.19 -8.67 27.46
CA ALA A 405 16.17 -9.71 27.36
C ALA A 405 14.75 -9.15 27.16
N ALA A 406 14.46 -7.90 27.57
CA ALA A 406 13.16 -7.25 27.38
C ALA A 406 12.88 -6.85 25.91
N PHE A 407 13.90 -6.88 25.05
CA PHE A 407 13.82 -6.57 23.62
C PHE A 407 13.99 -7.81 22.74
N ARG A 408 14.19 -8.98 23.35
CA ARG A 408 14.38 -10.25 22.67
C ARG A 408 13.05 -10.95 22.47
N GLY A 409 12.58 -11.04 21.23
CA GLY A 409 11.35 -11.72 20.91
C GLY A 409 10.80 -11.37 19.55
N GLY A 410 9.54 -11.68 19.35
CA GLY A 410 8.82 -11.34 18.13
C GLY A 410 7.34 -11.17 18.37
N PHE A 411 6.64 -10.85 17.29
CA PHE A 411 5.19 -10.72 17.27
C PHE A 411 4.61 -11.86 16.42
N ILE A 412 3.56 -12.47 16.93
CA ILE A 412 2.57 -13.13 16.06
C ILE A 412 1.38 -12.20 16.01
N LEU A 413 0.91 -11.92 14.81
CA LEU A 413 -0.15 -10.98 14.54
C LEU A 413 -1.24 -11.59 13.69
N GLU A 414 -2.44 -11.06 13.83
CA GLU A 414 -3.59 -11.41 13.03
C GLU A 414 -4.05 -10.19 12.24
N LYS A 415 -4.41 -10.39 10.97
CA LYS A 415 -5.07 -9.40 10.12
C LYS A 415 -6.44 -9.96 9.74
N ILE A 416 -7.53 -9.22 9.96
CA ILE A 416 -8.85 -9.64 9.48
C ILE A 416 -9.07 -9.37 7.98
N MET A 417 -9.75 -10.28 7.31
CA MET A 417 -10.23 -10.19 5.92
C MET A 417 -11.35 -9.15 5.79
N GLY A 418 -11.49 -8.54 4.61
CA GLY A 418 -12.46 -7.47 4.36
C GLY A 418 -11.78 -6.12 4.52
N PRO A 419 -12.08 -5.33 5.58
CA PRO A 419 -13.11 -5.54 6.64
C PRO A 419 -14.53 -5.20 6.16
N ILE A 420 -15.55 -5.51 6.96
CA ILE A 420 -16.93 -5.06 6.69
C ILE A 420 -17.10 -3.61 7.13
N SER A 421 -16.51 -3.24 8.26
CA SER A 421 -16.50 -1.90 8.80
C SER A 421 -15.93 -0.89 7.81
N ARG A 422 -16.63 0.23 7.64
CA ARG A 422 -16.21 1.33 6.75
C ARG A 422 -16.44 2.67 7.42
N GLY A 423 -15.61 3.64 7.07
CA GLY A 423 -15.84 5.04 7.36
C GLY A 423 -15.65 5.91 6.12
N HIS A 424 -15.04 7.08 6.31
CA HIS A 424 -14.97 8.14 5.32
C HIS A 424 -13.71 8.99 5.50
N LEU A 425 -13.42 9.81 4.50
CA LEU A 425 -12.30 10.73 4.42
C LEU A 425 -12.81 12.12 4.07
N GLU A 426 -12.32 13.12 4.78
CA GLU A 426 -12.68 14.52 4.62
C GLU A 426 -11.44 15.40 4.50
N LEU A 427 -11.56 16.48 3.73
CA LEU A 427 -10.54 17.53 3.75
C LEU A 427 -10.51 18.21 5.12
N GLN A 428 -9.31 18.46 5.65
CA GLN A 428 -9.14 19.38 6.78
C GLN A 428 -8.73 20.77 6.29
N THR A 429 -7.88 20.83 5.27
CA THR A 429 -7.36 22.07 4.70
C THR A 429 -7.38 21.99 3.17
N ARG A 430 -7.05 23.12 2.52
CA ARG A 430 -6.87 23.20 1.05
C ARG A 430 -5.42 22.92 0.61
N ASN A 431 -4.52 22.64 1.56
CA ASN A 431 -3.12 22.37 1.27
C ASN A 431 -2.95 20.86 0.99
N PRO A 432 -2.55 20.46 -0.22
CA PRO A 432 -2.40 19.04 -0.58
C PRO A 432 -1.29 18.32 0.20
N LYS A 433 -0.41 19.06 0.89
CA LYS A 433 0.64 18.48 1.73
C LYS A 433 0.10 17.96 3.07
N ASP A 434 -1.04 18.47 3.52
CA ASP A 434 -1.65 18.08 4.79
C ASP A 434 -2.36 16.74 4.63
N ASN A 435 -2.44 15.96 5.72
CA ASN A 435 -3.24 14.74 5.72
C ASN A 435 -4.73 15.11 5.78
N PRO A 436 -5.60 14.44 5.03
CA PRO A 436 -7.04 14.53 5.26
C PRO A 436 -7.42 13.88 6.59
N SER A 437 -8.61 14.22 7.09
CA SER A 437 -9.23 13.47 8.19
C SER A 437 -9.73 12.14 7.67
N VAL A 438 -9.56 11.05 8.42
CA VAL A 438 -10.06 9.73 8.02
C VAL A 438 -10.57 8.96 9.23
N THR A 439 -11.71 8.31 9.04
CA THR A 439 -12.36 7.42 9.99
C THR A 439 -12.51 6.05 9.33
N PHE A 440 -12.17 4.97 10.02
CA PHE A 440 -12.34 3.60 9.52
C PHE A 440 -13.43 2.82 10.25
N ASN A 441 -13.77 3.23 11.48
CA ASN A 441 -14.74 2.57 12.36
C ASN A 441 -14.33 1.12 12.71
N TYR A 442 -13.09 0.92 13.18
CA TYR A 442 -12.57 -0.40 13.55
C TYR A 442 -13.54 -1.15 14.48
N PHE A 443 -13.87 -2.40 14.13
CA PHE A 443 -14.79 -3.27 14.89
C PHE A 443 -16.20 -2.70 15.13
N LYS A 444 -16.66 -1.81 14.26
CA LYS A 444 -18.07 -1.36 14.27
C LYS A 444 -19.03 -2.52 13.98
N GLU A 445 -18.66 -3.38 13.04
CA GLU A 445 -19.42 -4.60 12.72
C GLU A 445 -18.91 -5.77 13.59
N ALA A 446 -19.84 -6.54 14.14
CA ALA A 446 -19.52 -7.59 15.13
C ALA A 446 -18.71 -8.75 14.52
N GLU A 447 -18.92 -9.04 13.24
CA GLU A 447 -18.21 -10.09 12.51
C GLU A 447 -16.72 -9.78 12.35
N ASP A 448 -16.36 -8.50 12.21
CA ASP A 448 -14.96 -8.10 12.18
C ASP A 448 -14.28 -8.38 13.54
N LEU A 449 -15.00 -8.12 14.64
CA LEU A 449 -14.51 -8.39 15.99
C LEU A 449 -14.38 -9.90 16.24
N GLN A 450 -15.37 -10.68 15.83
CA GLN A 450 -15.35 -12.13 15.96
C GLN A 450 -14.16 -12.76 15.23
N ARG A 451 -13.83 -12.26 14.04
CA ARG A 451 -12.62 -12.69 13.30
C ARG A 451 -11.34 -12.42 14.07
N CYS A 452 -11.23 -11.26 14.71
CA CYS A 452 -10.07 -10.95 15.55
C CYS A 452 -9.97 -11.93 16.72
N VAL A 453 -11.07 -12.18 17.44
CA VAL A 453 -11.09 -13.12 18.57
C VAL A 453 -10.61 -14.51 18.12
N GLN A 454 -11.15 -15.05 17.03
CA GLN A 454 -10.72 -16.34 16.47
C GLN A 454 -9.26 -16.32 15.99
N GLY A 455 -8.78 -15.17 15.51
CA GLY A 455 -7.38 -14.96 15.17
C GLY A 455 -6.49 -15.09 16.39
N ILE A 456 -6.81 -14.39 17.49
CA ILE A 456 -6.07 -14.46 18.75
C ILE A 456 -6.09 -15.87 19.36
N GLU A 457 -7.23 -16.58 19.32
CA GLU A 457 -7.31 -18.00 19.73
C GLU A 457 -6.41 -18.91 18.87
N THR A 458 -6.22 -18.58 17.59
CA THR A 458 -5.28 -19.32 16.73
C THR A 458 -3.84 -19.01 17.11
N ILE A 459 -3.53 -17.75 17.43
CA ILE A 459 -2.20 -17.35 17.92
C ILE A 459 -1.85 -18.07 19.22
N GLU A 460 -2.79 -18.20 20.15
CA GLU A 460 -2.60 -18.98 21.38
C GLU A 460 -2.13 -20.41 21.08
N LYS A 461 -2.83 -21.11 20.17
CA LYS A 461 -2.45 -22.47 19.76
C LYS A 461 -1.05 -22.55 19.15
N ILE A 462 -0.63 -21.54 18.40
CA ILE A 462 0.74 -21.47 17.84
C ILE A 462 1.75 -21.30 18.96
N ILE A 463 1.50 -20.40 19.91
CA ILE A 463 2.37 -20.18 21.06
C ILE A 463 2.53 -21.48 21.88
N GLU A 464 1.44 -22.21 22.09
CA GLU A 464 1.44 -23.47 22.84
C GLU A 464 1.99 -24.68 22.07
N SER A 465 2.21 -24.55 20.76
CA SER A 465 2.67 -25.63 19.88
C SER A 465 4.05 -26.17 20.25
N LYS A 466 4.31 -27.44 19.91
CA LYS A 466 5.61 -28.07 20.15
C LYS A 466 6.70 -27.38 19.34
N SER A 467 6.41 -27.04 18.09
CA SER A 467 7.34 -26.38 17.17
C SER A 467 7.78 -25.00 17.63
N PHE A 468 6.95 -24.29 18.40
CA PHE A 468 7.25 -22.94 18.88
C PHE A 468 7.81 -22.90 20.31
N SER A 469 7.80 -24.02 21.04
CA SER A 469 8.18 -24.08 22.47
C SER A 469 9.57 -23.51 22.79
N LYS A 470 10.55 -23.64 21.88
CA LYS A 470 11.91 -23.07 22.02
C LYS A 470 11.92 -21.54 22.19
N PHE A 471 10.91 -20.84 21.66
CA PHE A 471 10.87 -19.38 21.58
C PHE A 471 9.98 -18.71 22.63
N ARG A 472 9.45 -19.47 23.60
CA ARG A 472 8.67 -18.92 24.70
C ARG A 472 9.19 -19.38 26.05
N TYR A 473 8.86 -18.61 27.07
CA TYR A 473 9.05 -19.03 28.45
C TYR A 473 7.88 -19.91 28.91
N ASP A 474 8.17 -21.09 29.47
CA ASP A 474 7.14 -22.04 29.91
C ASP A 474 6.19 -21.47 30.98
N PHE A 475 6.67 -20.52 31.80
CA PHE A 475 5.88 -19.91 32.87
C PHE A 475 4.94 -18.78 32.39
N MET A 476 5.11 -18.27 31.16
CA MET A 476 4.28 -17.17 30.65
C MET A 476 2.96 -17.70 30.09
N SER A 477 1.87 -17.39 30.79
CA SER A 477 0.51 -17.68 30.30
C SER A 477 0.03 -16.66 29.26
N LEU A 478 -0.96 -17.03 28.44
CA LEU A 478 -1.55 -16.09 27.48
C LEU A 478 -2.02 -14.78 28.15
N PRO A 479 -2.76 -14.77 29.28
CA PRO A 479 -3.16 -13.53 29.94
C PRO A 479 -1.99 -12.60 30.31
N MET A 480 -0.81 -13.16 30.65
CA MET A 480 0.39 -12.36 30.90
C MET A 480 0.88 -11.69 29.61
N LEU A 481 0.96 -12.44 28.51
CA LEU A 481 1.38 -11.93 27.19
C LEU A 481 0.41 -10.85 26.67
N LEU A 482 -0.90 -11.06 26.84
CA LEU A 482 -1.94 -10.07 26.50
C LEU A 482 -1.77 -8.79 27.32
N ASN A 483 -1.57 -8.90 28.64
CA ASN A 483 -1.38 -7.73 29.50
C ASN A 483 -0.11 -6.94 29.17
N MET A 484 0.99 -7.66 28.88
CA MET A 484 2.24 -7.06 28.41
C MET A 484 2.02 -6.28 27.11
N THR A 485 1.35 -6.89 26.14
CA THR A 485 1.09 -6.26 24.84
C THR A 485 0.12 -5.09 24.95
N ALA A 486 -0.93 -5.20 25.76
CA ALA A 486 -1.90 -4.12 25.99
C ALA A 486 -1.30 -2.90 26.71
N SER A 487 -0.21 -3.09 27.45
CA SER A 487 0.53 -2.01 28.10
C SER A 487 1.45 -1.25 27.13
N ALA A 488 1.70 -1.77 25.92
CA ALA A 488 2.54 -1.14 24.91
C ALA A 488 1.77 -0.05 24.13
N PRO A 489 2.45 1.00 23.63
CA PRO A 489 1.85 2.12 22.90
C PRO A 489 1.55 1.77 21.45
N VAL A 490 0.59 0.86 21.28
CA VAL A 490 0.15 0.38 19.97
C VAL A 490 -0.89 1.31 19.31
N ASN A 491 -1.64 2.08 20.12
CA ASN A 491 -2.62 3.06 19.64
C ASN A 491 -2.93 4.13 20.73
N LEU A 492 -3.84 5.08 20.44
CA LEU A 492 -4.27 6.10 21.41
C LEU A 492 -5.59 5.77 22.13
N LEU A 493 -6.13 4.56 21.98
CA LEU A 493 -7.41 4.17 22.58
C LEU A 493 -7.28 3.97 24.10
N PRO A 494 -8.34 4.27 24.88
CA PRO A 494 -8.41 3.94 26.30
C PRO A 494 -8.24 2.44 26.53
N ARG A 495 -7.63 2.08 27.66
CA ARG A 495 -7.45 0.67 28.08
C ARG A 495 -8.41 0.33 29.20
N HIS A 496 -9.00 -0.85 29.11
CA HIS A 496 -9.94 -1.38 30.08
C HIS A 496 -9.26 -2.42 30.99
N SER A 497 -9.75 -2.55 32.21
CA SER A 497 -9.14 -3.43 33.23
C SER A 497 -9.25 -4.92 32.91
N ASN A 498 -10.21 -5.32 32.06
CA ASN A 498 -10.47 -6.70 31.68
C ASN A 498 -9.76 -7.14 30.38
N VAL A 499 -8.79 -6.35 29.89
CA VAL A 499 -8.09 -6.58 28.61
C VAL A 499 -7.39 -7.94 28.50
N SER A 500 -6.91 -8.50 29.62
CA SER A 500 -6.26 -9.83 29.65
C SER A 500 -7.24 -10.99 29.88
N THR A 501 -8.51 -10.70 30.18
CA THR A 501 -9.54 -11.69 30.51
C THR A 501 -10.66 -11.79 29.46
N SER A 502 -10.71 -10.84 28.50
CA SER A 502 -11.66 -10.82 27.39
C SER A 502 -10.91 -10.57 26.08
N LEU A 503 -10.92 -11.55 25.18
CA LEU A 503 -10.30 -11.41 23.86
C LEU A 503 -10.97 -10.32 23.02
N GLU A 504 -12.28 -10.13 23.15
CA GLU A 504 -12.98 -9.01 22.49
C GLU A 504 -12.46 -7.65 22.96
N GLN A 505 -12.25 -7.51 24.27
CA GLN A 505 -11.71 -6.26 24.80
C GLN A 505 -10.24 -6.08 24.40
N PHE A 506 -9.46 -7.17 24.42
CA PHE A 506 -8.10 -7.16 23.88
C PHE A 506 -8.07 -6.67 22.44
N CYS A 507 -8.90 -7.23 21.57
CA CYS A 507 -9.03 -6.83 20.18
C CYS A 507 -9.31 -5.32 20.04
N LYS A 508 -10.35 -4.82 20.72
CA LYS A 508 -10.74 -3.40 20.69
C LYS A 508 -9.64 -2.47 21.21
N ASP A 509 -9.08 -2.79 22.36
CA ASP A 509 -8.13 -1.91 23.04
C ASP A 509 -6.77 -1.87 22.32
N THR A 510 -6.36 -2.99 21.72
CA THR A 510 -5.02 -3.13 21.10
C THR A 510 -5.01 -2.97 19.60
N VAL A 511 -6.16 -2.66 18.97
CA VAL A 511 -6.28 -2.57 17.52
C VAL A 511 -5.24 -1.65 16.90
N MET A 512 -4.65 -2.14 15.82
CA MET A 512 -3.71 -1.43 14.98
C MET A 512 -4.16 -1.47 13.52
N THR A 513 -3.50 -0.65 12.71
CA THR A 513 -3.52 -0.79 11.27
C THR A 513 -2.50 -1.85 10.83
N ILE A 514 -2.85 -2.64 9.82
CA ILE A 514 -1.85 -3.41 9.03
C ILE A 514 -1.31 -2.60 7.84
N TRP A 515 -1.62 -1.30 7.78
CA TRP A 515 -1.32 -0.36 6.69
C TRP A 515 -1.88 -0.78 5.33
N HIS A 516 -2.96 -1.57 5.30
CA HIS A 516 -3.64 -2.01 4.07
C HIS A 516 -4.94 -1.24 3.81
N TYR A 517 -5.02 0.01 4.26
CA TYR A 517 -6.19 0.86 4.02
C TYR A 517 -6.44 1.12 2.54
N HIS A 518 -7.72 1.18 2.18
CA HIS A 518 -8.21 1.26 0.82
C HIS A 518 -9.59 1.93 0.77
N GLY A 519 -10.10 2.14 -0.45
CA GLY A 519 -11.39 2.82 -0.67
C GLY A 519 -11.27 4.34 -0.85
N GLY A 520 -12.43 4.99 -0.94
CA GLY A 520 -12.57 6.44 -1.20
C GLY A 520 -12.82 6.79 -2.67
N CYS A 521 -12.47 5.91 -3.61
CA CYS A 521 -12.72 6.07 -5.04
C CYS A 521 -13.18 4.75 -5.70
N GLN A 522 -14.06 3.98 -5.03
CA GLN A 522 -14.35 2.61 -5.42
C GLN A 522 -14.95 2.47 -6.83
N VAL A 523 -14.62 1.36 -7.49
CA VAL A 523 -15.25 0.93 -8.75
C VAL A 523 -16.76 0.74 -8.57
N GLY A 524 -17.54 1.28 -9.50
CA GLY A 524 -19.00 1.30 -9.47
C GLY A 524 -19.60 2.43 -8.62
N ARG A 525 -18.77 3.21 -7.92
CA ARG A 525 -19.20 4.32 -7.04
C ARG A 525 -18.64 5.67 -7.48
N VAL A 526 -17.32 5.74 -7.65
CA VAL A 526 -16.61 6.95 -8.07
C VAL A 526 -15.99 6.78 -9.45
N VAL A 527 -15.51 5.57 -9.75
CA VAL A 527 -14.99 5.21 -11.08
C VAL A 527 -15.80 4.08 -11.70
N ASP A 528 -15.79 3.97 -13.02
CA ASP A 528 -16.38 2.83 -13.74
C ASP A 528 -15.44 1.60 -13.76
N ARG A 529 -15.83 0.53 -14.49
CA ARG A 529 -15.02 -0.69 -14.64
C ARG A 529 -13.76 -0.52 -15.49
N ASP A 530 -13.65 0.62 -16.18
CA ASP A 530 -12.44 1.05 -16.86
C ASP A 530 -11.64 2.04 -16.00
N TYR A 531 -12.02 2.23 -14.73
CA TYR A 531 -11.38 3.16 -13.79
C TYR A 531 -11.50 4.64 -14.18
N LYS A 532 -12.40 4.99 -15.09
CA LYS A 532 -12.71 6.38 -15.45
C LYS A 532 -13.59 7.01 -14.39
N VAL A 533 -13.30 8.26 -14.02
CA VAL A 533 -14.12 8.99 -13.03
C VAL A 533 -15.52 9.23 -13.60
N LEU A 534 -16.53 8.75 -12.88
CA LEU A 534 -17.92 8.85 -13.32
C LEU A 534 -18.32 10.32 -13.46
N GLY A 535 -18.81 10.69 -14.65
CA GLY A 535 -19.24 12.05 -14.97
C GLY A 535 -18.12 13.00 -15.41
N VAL A 536 -16.89 12.53 -15.54
CA VAL A 536 -15.73 13.33 -15.99
C VAL A 536 -15.03 12.63 -17.15
N ASP A 537 -14.73 13.37 -18.21
CA ASP A 537 -13.96 12.83 -19.34
C ASP A 537 -12.45 13.05 -19.14
N ALA A 538 -11.64 12.14 -19.72
CA ALA A 538 -10.18 12.17 -19.71
C ALA A 538 -9.54 12.13 -18.30
N LEU A 539 -10.21 11.51 -17.32
CA LEU A 539 -9.72 11.33 -15.96
C LEU A 539 -9.95 9.91 -15.46
N ARG A 540 -8.91 9.26 -14.94
CA ARG A 540 -8.98 7.95 -14.26
C ARG A 540 -8.40 8.01 -12.86
N VAL A 541 -8.78 7.04 -12.02
CA VAL A 541 -8.10 6.76 -10.74
C VAL A 541 -7.67 5.30 -10.73
N ILE A 542 -6.37 5.03 -10.59
CA ILE A 542 -5.80 3.68 -10.66
C ILE A 542 -4.81 3.50 -9.49
N ASP A 543 -5.35 3.07 -8.36
CA ASP A 543 -4.60 2.69 -7.15
C ASP A 543 -5.53 1.98 -6.14
N GLY A 544 -5.04 1.72 -4.93
CA GLY A 544 -5.81 1.06 -3.86
C GLY A 544 -7.07 1.80 -3.38
N SER A 545 -7.27 3.08 -3.73
CA SER A 545 -8.53 3.80 -3.44
C SER A 545 -9.75 3.21 -4.15
N THR A 546 -9.50 2.42 -5.19
CA THR A 546 -10.54 1.86 -6.07
C THR A 546 -11.07 0.51 -5.60
N PHE A 547 -10.43 -0.10 -4.60
CA PHE A 547 -10.80 -1.40 -4.07
C PHE A 547 -12.06 -1.33 -3.21
N ASN A 548 -12.93 -2.32 -3.37
CA ASN A 548 -14.12 -2.50 -2.53
C ASN A 548 -13.79 -3.25 -1.22
N TYR A 549 -12.77 -4.11 -1.24
CA TYR A 549 -12.23 -4.88 -0.12
C TYR A 549 -10.78 -5.27 -0.44
N SER A 550 -9.99 -5.65 0.58
CA SER A 550 -8.59 -6.03 0.41
C SER A 550 -8.45 -7.28 -0.49
N PRO A 551 -7.56 -7.30 -1.50
CA PRO A 551 -7.44 -8.38 -2.48
C PRO A 551 -6.81 -9.69 -1.97
N GLY A 552 -6.47 -9.79 -0.68
CA GLY A 552 -5.81 -10.94 -0.07
C GLY A 552 -5.14 -10.59 1.26
N THR A 553 -4.07 -11.30 1.62
CA THR A 553 -3.29 -11.01 2.84
C THR A 553 -2.55 -9.69 2.72
N ASN A 554 -1.91 -9.41 1.58
CA ASN A 554 -1.16 -8.16 1.36
C ASN A 554 -1.43 -7.63 -0.05
N PRO A 555 -1.81 -6.35 -0.21
CA PRO A 555 -2.30 -5.84 -1.48
C PRO A 555 -1.20 -5.41 -2.45
N GLN A 556 0.07 -5.33 -2.03
CA GLN A 556 1.10 -4.63 -2.82
C GLN A 556 1.30 -5.21 -4.22
N ALA A 557 1.34 -6.54 -4.35
CA ALA A 557 1.53 -7.21 -5.64
C ALA A 557 0.35 -6.88 -6.55
N THR A 558 -0.87 -6.95 -6.03
CA THR A 558 -2.10 -6.62 -6.76
C THR A 558 -2.14 -5.17 -7.19
N VAL A 559 -1.62 -4.24 -6.39
CA VAL A 559 -1.56 -2.82 -6.76
C VAL A 559 -0.48 -2.56 -7.83
N MET A 560 0.67 -3.23 -7.78
CA MET A 560 1.67 -3.18 -8.86
C MET A 560 1.12 -3.77 -10.16
N MET A 561 0.52 -4.95 -10.05
CA MET A 561 -0.16 -5.66 -11.13
C MET A 561 -1.25 -4.79 -11.76
N LEU A 562 -2.11 -4.14 -10.95
CA LEU A 562 -3.16 -3.25 -11.44
C LEU A 562 -2.62 -2.11 -12.31
N GLY A 563 -1.51 -1.49 -11.88
CA GLY A 563 -0.86 -0.41 -12.65
C GLY A 563 -0.44 -0.87 -14.05
N ARG A 564 0.21 -2.04 -14.13
CA ARG A 564 0.59 -2.62 -15.43
C ARG A 564 -0.62 -3.10 -16.24
N TYR A 565 -1.51 -3.86 -15.63
CA TYR A 565 -2.73 -4.39 -16.24
C TYR A 565 -3.52 -3.28 -16.95
N MET A 566 -3.75 -2.17 -16.24
CA MET A 566 -4.45 -1.03 -16.82
C MET A 566 -3.63 -0.30 -17.88
N GLY A 567 -2.31 -0.19 -17.71
CA GLY A 567 -1.44 0.36 -18.75
C GLY A 567 -1.55 -0.41 -20.07
N VAL A 568 -1.50 -1.74 -20.02
CA VAL A 568 -1.65 -2.61 -21.21
C VAL A 568 -3.04 -2.45 -21.83
N LYS A 569 -4.09 -2.42 -21.00
CA LYS A 569 -5.46 -2.24 -21.46
C LYS A 569 -5.67 -0.88 -22.16
N ILE A 570 -5.14 0.20 -21.57
CA ILE A 570 -5.21 1.56 -22.15
C ILE A 570 -4.49 1.64 -23.50
N LEU A 571 -3.29 1.04 -23.62
CA LEU A 571 -2.57 1.00 -24.90
C LEU A 571 -3.33 0.20 -25.95
N SER A 572 -3.93 -0.92 -25.56
CA SER A 572 -4.74 -1.77 -26.45
C SER A 572 -5.98 -1.03 -26.96
N GLU A 573 -6.69 -0.31 -26.08
CA GLU A 573 -7.82 0.54 -26.44
C GLU A 573 -7.43 1.65 -27.44
N ARG A 574 -6.26 2.26 -27.24
CA ARG A 574 -5.73 3.31 -28.14
C ARG A 574 -5.44 2.73 -29.52
N LEU A 575 -4.71 1.61 -29.60
CA LEU A 575 -4.37 0.96 -30.87
C LEU A 575 -5.60 0.53 -31.66
N ALA A 576 -6.59 -0.07 -31.00
CA ALA A 576 -7.84 -0.47 -31.64
C ALA A 576 -8.58 0.74 -32.24
N SER A 577 -8.60 1.87 -31.52
CA SER A 577 -9.21 3.12 -32.02
C SER A 577 -8.47 3.69 -33.22
N ASP A 578 -7.13 3.64 -33.22
CA ASP A 578 -6.32 4.16 -34.32
C ASP A 578 -6.52 3.34 -35.60
N ILE A 579 -6.67 2.01 -35.48
CA ILE A 579 -7.00 1.13 -36.60
C ILE A 579 -8.39 1.47 -37.18
N VAL A 580 -9.41 1.61 -36.32
CA VAL A 580 -10.77 1.97 -36.76
C VAL A 580 -10.82 3.36 -37.39
N SER A 581 -9.98 4.30 -36.96
CA SER A 581 -9.94 5.65 -37.56
C SER A 581 -9.24 5.73 -38.91
N LYS A 582 -8.48 4.69 -39.29
CA LYS A 582 -7.71 4.59 -40.54
C LYS A 582 -8.40 3.74 -41.60
N VAL A 583 -9.47 3.04 -41.23
CA VAL A 583 -10.39 2.30 -42.13
C VAL A 583 -11.61 3.18 -42.34
#